data_AF-A0A1A8E731-F1
#
_entry.id   AF-A0A1A8E731-F1
#
_cell.length_a   1.000
_cell.length_b   1.000
_cell.length_c   1.000
_cell.angle_alpha   90.00
_cell.angle_beta   90.00
_cell.angle_gamma   90.00
#
_symmetry.space_group_name_H-M   'P 1'
#
loop_
_entity.id
_entity.type
_entity.pdbx_description
1 polymer ?
#
loop_
_entity_poly.entity_id
_entity_poly.type
_entity_poly.pdbx_seq_one_letter_code
_entity_poly.pdbx_strand_id
1 'polypeptide(L)'
;MEAVSEWSPQQVLDWMRGLDDSLQLYIPSFQNQRVDGKQLLSMSHQDLLSLGVARVRHQELLLEAVDLLCSLNLGLESDLLRTLMGKMRAAHQNLSSAVTQHRKTPTYQNQNSHQPSYEFLSAVMDLITAAKSLLSWLDRSSPISSRDFTSTKSSIIQLCLELTSTVQKDLAIFQMEEKILEVSQALNGVCEKTVQVTSDPLKQEASCLEEVHIPNIKPGEVLGLYIKSTYDGLHIITGTTDNSPAEKTQRIHAGDEVVQVNQQTVVGWQLKHMVNKLRAESGRIVLLLKKRPRGTSESAPAPLKNLRWRPPLVQVTLAPKWRTDGALLR
;
A
#
# COMPACT_ATOMS: atom_id res chain seq x y z
N MET A 1 7.98 -1.64 1.30
CA MET A 1 7.86 -0.25 0.82
C MET A 1 7.82 0.68 2.02
N GLU A 2 8.68 1.70 2.04
CA GLU A 2 8.61 2.79 3.01
C GLU A 2 7.41 3.69 2.68
N ALA A 3 6.69 4.17 3.71
CA ALA A 3 5.56 5.08 3.53
C ALA A 3 6.01 6.38 2.87
N VAL A 4 5.21 6.92 1.95
CA VAL A 4 5.55 8.16 1.23
C VAL A 4 5.74 9.33 2.19
N SER A 5 5.02 9.33 3.32
CA SER A 5 5.16 10.35 4.37
C SER A 5 6.54 10.37 5.03
N GLU A 6 7.31 9.28 4.96
CA GLU A 6 8.65 9.20 5.58
C GLU A 6 9.77 9.43 4.55
N TRP A 7 9.43 9.76 3.30
CA TRP A 7 10.44 10.04 2.28
C TRP A 7 11.30 11.25 2.64
N SER A 8 12.61 11.05 2.55
CA SER A 8 13.59 12.12 2.55
C SER A 8 13.44 13.05 1.34
N PRO A 9 13.96 14.29 1.41
CA PRO A 9 13.97 15.17 0.25
C PRO A 9 14.66 14.56 -0.96
N GLN A 10 15.70 13.75 -0.75
CA GLN A 10 16.38 13.06 -1.86
C GLN A 10 15.44 12.06 -2.56
N GLN A 11 14.67 11.27 -1.80
CA GLN A 11 13.71 10.32 -2.38
C GLN A 11 12.59 11.04 -3.16
N VAL A 12 12.14 12.21 -2.69
CA VAL A 12 11.19 13.06 -3.43
C VAL A 12 11.80 13.52 -4.76
N LEU A 13 13.05 14.00 -4.76
CA LEU A 13 13.73 14.42 -5.98
C LEU A 13 13.96 13.24 -6.95
N ASP A 14 14.35 12.08 -6.43
CA ASP A 14 14.53 10.86 -7.23
C ASP A 14 13.21 10.44 -7.90
N TRP A 15 12.09 10.53 -7.17
CA TRP A 15 10.76 10.32 -7.73
C TRP A 15 10.38 11.38 -8.78
N MET A 16 10.60 12.67 -8.52
CA MET A 16 10.31 13.76 -9.47
C MET A 16 11.06 13.60 -10.79
N ARG A 17 12.27 13.04 -10.78
CA ARG A 17 13.05 12.80 -12.01
C ARG A 17 12.40 11.84 -13.00
N GLY A 18 11.48 11.00 -12.54
CA GLY A 18 10.75 10.08 -13.42
C GLY A 18 9.41 10.61 -13.93
N LEU A 19 8.95 11.77 -13.47
CA LEU A 19 7.75 12.43 -13.96
C LEU A 19 7.96 13.02 -15.37
N ASP A 20 7.06 13.91 -15.80
CA ASP A 20 7.17 14.59 -17.10
C ASP A 20 8.45 15.45 -17.22
N ASP A 21 9.05 15.49 -18.42
CA ASP A 21 10.26 16.27 -18.70
C ASP A 21 10.06 17.77 -18.40
N SER A 22 8.84 18.27 -18.57
CA SER A 22 8.49 19.66 -18.27
C SER A 22 8.51 19.98 -16.77
N LEU A 23 8.55 18.98 -15.89
CA LEU A 23 8.66 19.19 -14.45
C LEU A 23 10.11 19.22 -13.95
N GLN A 24 11.07 18.78 -14.78
CA GLN A 24 12.48 18.67 -14.38
C GLN A 24 13.10 20.03 -14.04
N LEU A 25 12.60 21.12 -14.63
CA LEU A 25 13.06 22.48 -14.34
C LEU A 25 12.74 22.95 -12.90
N TYR A 26 11.85 22.27 -12.18
CA TYR A 26 11.48 22.61 -10.80
C TYR A 26 12.30 21.85 -9.75
N ILE A 27 13.04 20.82 -10.13
CA ILE A 27 13.87 20.01 -9.22
C ILE A 27 14.79 20.88 -8.34
N PRO A 28 15.50 21.90 -8.87
CA PRO A 28 16.34 22.76 -8.02
C PRO A 28 15.55 23.51 -6.96
N SER A 29 14.31 23.92 -7.25
CA SER A 29 13.44 24.61 -6.30
C SER A 29 13.03 23.69 -5.16
N PHE A 30 12.60 22.46 -5.47
CA PHE A 30 12.25 21.44 -4.49
C PHE A 30 13.46 21.04 -3.64
N GLN A 31 14.64 20.96 -4.25
CA GLN A 31 15.89 20.68 -3.54
C GLN A 31 16.26 21.80 -2.56
N ASN A 32 16.17 23.06 -3.01
CA ASN A 32 16.49 24.23 -2.18
C ASN A 32 15.55 24.37 -0.99
N GLN A 33 14.26 24.10 -1.19
CA GLN A 33 13.27 24.11 -0.11
C GLN A 33 13.23 22.82 0.71
N ARG A 34 14.05 21.82 0.35
CA ARG A 34 14.14 20.51 1.01
C ARG A 34 12.77 19.85 1.20
N VAL A 35 11.97 19.84 0.13
CA VAL A 35 10.64 19.25 0.15
C VAL A 35 10.71 17.77 0.50
N ASP A 36 10.14 17.38 1.64
CA ASP A 36 10.06 15.99 2.09
C ASP A 36 8.72 15.32 1.70
N GLY A 37 8.58 14.04 2.04
CA GLY A 37 7.38 13.26 1.72
C GLY A 37 6.09 13.79 2.34
N LYS A 38 6.15 14.38 3.55
CA LYS A 38 4.96 14.94 4.22
C LYS A 38 4.50 16.22 3.52
N GLN A 39 5.46 17.07 3.18
CA GLN A 39 5.21 18.29 2.43
C GLN A 39 4.68 17.97 1.03
N LEU A 40 5.27 16.99 0.34
CA LEU A 40 4.81 16.56 -0.99
C LEU A 40 3.33 16.12 -0.98
N LEU A 41 2.95 15.26 -0.03
CA LEU A 41 1.58 14.76 0.08
C LEU A 41 0.55 15.83 0.47
N SER A 42 0.99 16.96 1.07
CA SER A 42 0.14 18.07 1.49
C SER A 42 0.13 19.26 0.53
N MET A 43 0.81 19.16 -0.61
CA MET A 43 0.93 20.30 -1.52
C MET A 43 -0.41 20.74 -2.08
N SER A 44 -0.67 22.05 -1.95
CA SER A 44 -1.74 22.75 -2.64
C SER A 44 -1.21 23.50 -3.87
N HIS A 45 -2.12 24.00 -4.72
CA HIS A 45 -1.75 24.91 -5.81
C HIS A 45 -0.95 26.13 -5.31
N GLN A 46 -1.22 26.63 -4.10
CA GLN A 46 -0.50 27.78 -3.53
C GLN A 46 0.94 27.43 -3.12
N ASP A 47 1.16 26.24 -2.59
CA ASP A 47 2.50 25.76 -2.24
C ASP A 47 3.34 25.58 -3.51
N LEU A 48 2.73 25.06 -4.58
CA LEU A 48 3.36 24.93 -5.89
C LEU A 48 3.73 26.29 -6.51
N LEU A 49 2.88 27.31 -6.34
CA LEU A 49 3.23 28.68 -6.73
C LEU A 49 4.46 29.19 -5.97
N SER A 50 4.54 28.92 -4.67
CA SER A 50 5.67 29.29 -3.80
C SER A 50 6.97 28.56 -4.17
N LEU A 51 6.85 27.38 -4.78
CA LEU A 51 7.96 26.62 -5.36
C LEU A 51 8.31 27.04 -6.79
N GLY A 52 7.64 28.05 -7.34
CA GLY A 52 7.87 28.57 -8.69
C GLY A 52 7.17 27.81 -9.81
N VAL A 53 6.31 26.84 -9.47
CA VAL A 53 5.48 26.10 -10.43
C VAL A 53 4.24 26.94 -10.77
N ALA A 54 4.43 28.02 -11.55
CA ALA A 54 3.35 28.96 -11.89
C ALA A 54 2.39 28.48 -12.99
N ARG A 55 2.83 27.53 -13.81
CA ARG A 55 2.03 27.04 -14.95
C ARG A 55 0.99 26.05 -14.47
N VAL A 56 -0.29 26.37 -14.66
CA VAL A 56 -1.42 25.51 -14.27
C VAL A 56 -1.23 24.08 -14.76
N ARG A 57 -0.91 23.87 -16.05
CA ARG A 57 -0.68 22.52 -16.58
C ARG A 57 0.43 21.74 -15.84
N HIS A 58 1.49 22.42 -15.39
CA HIS A 58 2.55 21.76 -14.64
C HIS A 58 2.12 21.46 -13.19
N GLN A 59 1.31 22.34 -12.59
CA GLN A 59 0.69 22.07 -11.29
C GLN A 59 -0.20 20.83 -11.36
N GLU A 60 -1.09 20.75 -12.35
CA GLU A 60 -1.99 19.61 -12.54
C GLU A 60 -1.22 18.30 -12.74
N LEU A 61 -0.18 18.28 -13.61
CA LEU A 61 0.64 17.08 -13.80
C LEU A 61 1.31 16.58 -12.51
N LEU A 62 1.80 17.50 -11.68
CA LEU A 62 2.43 17.14 -10.42
C LEU A 62 1.39 16.69 -9.38
N LEU A 63 0.27 17.40 -9.26
CA LEU A 63 -0.80 17.06 -8.31
C LEU A 63 -1.49 15.74 -8.68
N GLU A 64 -1.66 15.44 -9.97
CA GLU A 64 -2.17 14.14 -10.43
C GLU A 64 -1.20 13.02 -10.04
N ALA A 65 0.11 13.21 -10.23
CA ALA A 65 1.11 12.24 -9.80
C ALA A 65 1.14 12.07 -8.26
N VAL A 66 0.94 13.15 -7.50
CA VAL A 66 0.80 13.10 -6.03
C VAL A 66 -0.48 12.38 -5.62
N ASP A 67 -1.60 12.57 -6.31
CA ASP A 67 -2.86 11.88 -6.03
C ASP A 67 -2.73 10.35 -6.21
N LEU A 68 -1.93 9.91 -7.18
CA LEU A 68 -1.62 8.48 -7.34
C LEU A 68 -0.77 7.94 -6.17
N LEU A 69 0.20 8.71 -5.69
CA LEU A 69 0.96 8.35 -4.49
C LEU A 69 0.05 8.30 -3.25
N CYS A 70 -0.86 9.25 -3.10
CA CYS A 70 -1.88 9.27 -2.06
C CYS A 70 -2.77 8.03 -2.16
N SER A 71 -3.27 7.70 -3.35
CA SER A 71 -4.10 6.52 -3.60
C SER A 71 -3.40 5.21 -3.25
N LEU A 72 -2.11 5.10 -3.58
CA LEU A 72 -1.29 3.97 -3.15
C LEU A 72 -1.15 3.91 -1.62
N ASN A 73 -0.82 5.03 -0.98
CA ASN A 73 -0.63 5.09 0.47
C ASN A 73 -1.95 4.78 1.22
N LEU A 74 -3.08 5.30 0.73
CA LEU A 74 -4.43 5.04 1.26
C LEU A 74 -4.86 3.58 1.08
N GLY A 75 -4.54 2.95 -0.05
CA GLY A 75 -4.82 1.52 -0.26
C GLY A 75 -4.09 0.65 0.78
N LEU A 76 -2.81 0.95 1.01
CA LEU A 76 -2.00 0.27 2.03
C LEU A 76 -2.50 0.55 3.45
N GLU A 77 -2.88 1.79 3.74
CA GLU A 77 -3.45 2.18 5.03
C GLU A 77 -4.80 1.50 5.28
N SER A 78 -5.64 1.35 4.26
CA SER A 78 -6.92 0.64 4.36
C SER A 78 -6.73 -0.87 4.62
N ASP A 79 -5.73 -1.48 3.98
CA ASP A 79 -5.42 -2.90 4.20
C ASP A 79 -4.84 -3.13 5.60
N LEU A 80 -3.93 -2.25 6.04
CA LEU A 80 -3.39 -2.27 7.39
C LEU A 80 -4.50 -2.07 8.44
N LEU A 81 -5.38 -1.10 8.24
CA LEU A 81 -6.53 -0.89 9.11
C LEU A 81 -7.39 -2.16 9.19
N ARG A 82 -7.65 -2.83 8.07
CA ARG A 82 -8.41 -4.10 8.04
C ARG A 82 -7.73 -5.19 8.85
N THR A 83 -6.41 -5.33 8.74
CA THR A 83 -5.64 -6.27 9.55
C THR A 83 -5.72 -5.93 11.03
N LEU A 84 -5.58 -4.66 11.41
CA LEU A 84 -5.67 -4.20 12.80
C LEU A 84 -7.07 -4.44 13.38
N MET A 85 -8.12 -4.13 12.62
CA MET A 85 -9.51 -4.39 13.01
C MET A 85 -9.79 -5.90 13.13
N GLY A 86 -9.23 -6.73 12.24
CA GLY A 86 -9.30 -8.18 12.35
C GLY A 86 -8.66 -8.71 13.64
N LYS A 87 -7.48 -8.18 14.01
CA LYS A 87 -6.81 -8.52 15.28
C LYS A 87 -7.65 -8.13 16.50
N MET A 88 -8.26 -6.94 16.47
CA MET A 88 -9.12 -6.47 17.55
C MET A 88 -10.35 -7.36 17.75
N ARG A 89 -11.01 -7.75 16.65
CA ARG A 89 -12.17 -8.65 16.68
C ARG A 89 -11.77 -10.04 17.20
N ALA A 90 -10.64 -10.57 16.77
CA ALA A 90 -10.13 -11.84 17.26
C ALA A 90 -9.82 -11.80 18.77
N ALA A 91 -9.19 -10.71 19.25
CA ALA A 91 -8.93 -10.53 20.68
C ALA A 91 -10.22 -10.45 21.51
N HIS A 92 -11.24 -9.72 21.02
CA HIS A 92 -12.57 -9.68 21.64
C HIS A 92 -13.22 -11.06 21.73
N GLN A 93 -13.20 -11.83 20.63
CA GLN A 93 -13.76 -13.18 20.59
C GLN A 93 -13.02 -14.14 21.53
N ASN A 94 -11.69 -14.06 21.59
CA ASN A 94 -10.87 -14.86 22.51
C ASN A 94 -11.14 -14.53 23.97
N LEU A 95 -11.35 -13.25 24.30
CA LEU A 95 -11.74 -12.85 25.66
C LEU A 95 -13.13 -13.39 26.01
N SER A 96 -14.09 -13.28 25.08
CA SER A 96 -15.44 -13.84 25.27
C SER A 96 -15.43 -15.36 25.42
N SER A 97 -14.58 -16.07 24.68
CA SER A 97 -14.44 -17.52 24.78
C SER A 97 -13.77 -17.91 26.10
N ALA A 98 -12.72 -17.20 26.53
CA ALA A 98 -12.07 -17.42 27.83
C ALA A 98 -13.07 -17.27 28.99
N VAL A 99 -13.88 -16.21 29.02
CA VAL A 99 -14.90 -16.00 30.07
C VAL A 99 -15.99 -17.08 30.02
N THR A 100 -16.48 -17.43 28.84
CA THR A 100 -17.54 -18.46 28.72
C THR A 100 -17.04 -19.87 29.05
N GLN A 101 -15.79 -20.21 28.75
CA GLN A 101 -15.18 -21.47 29.17
C GLN A 101 -14.95 -21.51 30.68
N HIS A 102 -14.44 -20.41 31.24
CA HIS A 102 -14.25 -20.27 32.68
C HIS A 102 -15.59 -20.52 33.39
N ARG A 103 -16.67 -19.86 32.99
CA ARG A 103 -18.04 -20.03 33.55
C ARG A 103 -18.66 -21.43 33.40
N LYS A 104 -18.23 -22.23 32.42
CA LYS A 104 -18.71 -23.61 32.20
C LYS A 104 -17.98 -24.66 33.05
N THR A 105 -16.88 -24.27 33.70
CA THR A 105 -16.05 -25.20 34.46
C THR A 105 -16.69 -25.43 35.85
N PRO A 106 -16.95 -26.68 36.29
CA PRO A 106 -17.71 -26.96 37.52
C PRO A 106 -17.05 -26.46 38.84
N THR A 107 -15.78 -26.04 38.80
CA THR A 107 -15.07 -25.37 39.91
C THR A 107 -15.52 -23.92 40.15
N TYR A 108 -16.30 -23.30 39.24
CA TYR A 108 -16.79 -21.92 39.39
C TYR A 108 -17.68 -21.68 40.61
N GLN A 109 -18.38 -22.71 41.06
CA GLN A 109 -19.34 -22.59 42.15
C GLN A 109 -18.68 -22.55 43.53
N ASN A 110 -17.36 -22.80 43.63
CA ASN A 110 -16.63 -22.65 44.87
C ASN A 110 -16.16 -21.19 44.99
N GLN A 111 -16.91 -20.39 45.74
CA GLN A 111 -16.80 -18.92 45.91
C GLN A 111 -15.46 -18.40 46.50
N ASN A 112 -14.38 -19.19 46.53
CA ASN A 112 -13.16 -18.90 47.30
C ASN A 112 -11.89 -18.67 46.45
N SER A 113 -11.94 -18.72 45.12
CA SER A 113 -10.79 -18.28 44.30
C SER A 113 -10.86 -16.77 44.11
N HIS A 114 -9.93 -16.03 44.72
CA HIS A 114 -9.87 -14.56 44.65
C HIS A 114 -9.14 -14.01 43.40
N GLN A 115 -8.59 -14.88 42.53
CA GLN A 115 -7.69 -14.44 41.46
C GLN A 115 -8.20 -14.84 40.06
N PRO A 116 -8.26 -13.89 39.10
CA PRO A 116 -8.62 -14.19 37.72
C PRO A 116 -7.64 -15.16 37.07
N SER A 117 -8.12 -15.97 36.12
CA SER A 117 -7.26 -16.93 35.42
C SER A 117 -6.21 -16.22 34.57
N TYR A 118 -5.04 -16.85 34.42
CA TYR A 118 -3.98 -16.33 33.57
C TYR A 118 -4.44 -16.17 32.12
N GLU A 119 -5.24 -17.12 31.60
CA GLU A 119 -5.81 -17.07 30.25
C GLU A 119 -6.72 -15.86 30.05
N PHE A 120 -7.55 -15.53 31.04
CA PHE A 120 -8.40 -14.33 31.02
C PHE A 120 -7.56 -13.05 31.00
N LEU A 121 -6.56 -12.93 31.88
CA LEU A 121 -5.68 -11.77 31.94
C LEU A 121 -4.87 -11.60 30.63
N SER A 122 -4.39 -12.70 30.05
CA SER A 122 -3.71 -12.69 28.75
C SER A 122 -4.64 -12.18 27.65
N ALA A 123 -5.88 -12.66 27.59
CA ALA A 123 -6.85 -12.21 26.60
C ALA A 123 -7.19 -10.70 26.75
N VAL A 124 -7.25 -10.17 27.98
CA VAL A 124 -7.39 -8.73 28.22
C VAL A 124 -6.18 -7.95 27.73
N MET A 125 -4.97 -8.44 27.96
CA MET A 125 -3.74 -7.81 27.47
C MET A 125 -3.63 -7.82 25.94
N ASP A 126 -4.03 -8.90 25.28
CA ASP A 126 -4.09 -8.99 23.82
C ASP A 126 -5.07 -7.97 23.24
N LEU A 127 -6.22 -7.80 23.89
CA LEU A 127 -7.22 -6.80 23.50
C LEU A 127 -6.68 -5.36 23.64
N ILE A 128 -6.01 -5.05 24.75
CA ILE A 128 -5.37 -3.73 24.95
C ILE A 128 -4.29 -3.49 23.90
N THR A 129 -3.51 -4.53 23.57
CA THR A 129 -2.43 -4.43 22.57
C THR A 129 -2.97 -4.20 21.16
N ALA A 130 -4.07 -4.89 20.80
CA ALA A 130 -4.77 -4.66 19.54
C ALA A 130 -5.35 -3.23 19.47
N ALA A 131 -5.97 -2.75 20.56
CA ALA A 131 -6.53 -1.41 20.65
C ALA A 131 -5.45 -0.31 20.52
N LYS A 132 -4.30 -0.47 21.17
CA LYS A 132 -3.14 0.43 21.04
C LYS A 132 -2.61 0.47 19.62
N SER A 133 -2.56 -0.68 18.95
CA SER A 133 -2.10 -0.76 17.56
C SER A 133 -3.05 0.02 16.63
N LEU A 134 -4.37 -0.12 16.83
CA LEU A 134 -5.38 0.66 16.12
C LEU A 134 -5.26 2.17 16.40
N LEU A 135 -5.08 2.55 17.66
CA LEU A 135 -4.88 3.95 18.04
C LEU A 135 -3.63 4.55 17.37
N SER A 136 -2.53 3.80 17.32
CA SER A 136 -1.30 4.23 16.66
C SER A 136 -1.48 4.46 15.15
N TRP A 137 -2.39 3.72 14.50
CA TRP A 137 -2.76 3.95 13.11
C TRP A 137 -3.59 5.23 12.97
N LEU A 138 -4.60 5.42 13.83
CA LEU A 138 -5.41 6.63 13.85
C LEU A 138 -4.57 7.89 14.11
N ASP A 139 -3.50 7.79 14.91
CA ASP A 139 -2.56 8.88 15.17
C ASP A 139 -1.64 9.22 14.01
N ARG A 140 -1.37 8.26 13.12
CA ARG A 140 -0.57 8.47 11.91
C ARG A 140 -1.37 9.03 10.74
N SER A 141 -2.70 8.89 10.77
CA SER A 141 -3.55 9.46 9.72
C SER A 141 -3.36 10.98 9.64
N SER A 142 -2.79 11.44 8.52
CA SER A 142 -2.40 12.82 8.27
C SER A 142 -3.60 13.77 8.32
N PRO A 143 -3.45 15.04 8.76
CA PRO A 143 -4.53 16.04 8.77
C PRO A 143 -5.14 16.37 7.40
N ILE A 144 -4.59 15.84 6.30
CA ILE A 144 -5.07 16.00 4.92
C ILE A 144 -6.23 15.02 4.62
N SER A 145 -6.33 13.92 5.37
CA SER A 145 -7.51 13.06 5.33
C SER A 145 -8.68 13.86 5.93
N SER A 146 -9.73 14.14 5.14
CA SER A 146 -10.94 14.84 5.60
C SER A 146 -11.73 14.12 6.71
N ARG A 147 -11.17 13.06 7.30
CA ARG A 147 -11.77 12.21 8.33
C ARG A 147 -11.22 12.60 9.69
N ASP A 148 -12.04 13.29 10.47
CA ASP A 148 -11.74 13.57 11.87
C ASP A 148 -12.01 12.33 12.73
N PHE A 149 -10.94 11.66 13.16
CA PHE A 149 -11.02 10.52 14.07
C PHE A 149 -10.87 10.91 15.55
N THR A 150 -10.89 12.20 15.90
CA THR A 150 -10.63 12.67 17.27
C THR A 150 -11.56 12.03 18.29
N SER A 151 -12.86 11.96 17.99
CA SER A 151 -13.84 11.29 18.86
C SER A 151 -13.55 9.80 19.03
N THR A 152 -13.25 9.09 17.95
CA THR A 152 -12.90 7.66 17.96
C THR A 152 -11.66 7.40 18.82
N LYS A 153 -10.62 8.23 18.68
CA LYS A 153 -9.38 8.13 19.47
C LYS A 153 -9.67 8.28 20.96
N SER A 154 -10.40 9.33 21.35
CA SER A 154 -10.78 9.57 22.74
C SER A 154 -11.56 8.39 23.33
N SER A 155 -12.51 7.81 22.58
CA SER A 155 -13.25 6.63 23.03
C SER A 155 -12.37 5.40 23.23
N ILE A 156 -11.46 5.09 22.30
CA ILE A 156 -10.54 3.94 22.43
C ILE A 156 -9.65 4.11 23.67
N ILE A 157 -9.08 5.31 23.87
CA ILE A 157 -8.23 5.61 25.03
C ILE A 157 -9.01 5.40 26.33
N GLN A 158 -10.21 5.95 26.43
CA GLN A 158 -11.05 5.83 27.63
C GLN A 158 -11.38 4.36 27.94
N LEU A 159 -11.75 3.57 26.94
CA LEU A 159 -12.10 2.16 27.13
C LEU A 159 -10.87 1.31 27.51
N CYS A 160 -9.68 1.59 26.95
CA CYS A 160 -8.44 0.92 27.37
C CYS A 160 -8.06 1.23 28.83
N LEU A 161 -8.26 2.48 29.26
CA LEU A 161 -8.08 2.86 30.66
C LEU A 161 -9.08 2.15 31.56
N GLU A 162 -10.34 2.03 31.11
CA GLU A 162 -11.36 1.31 31.87
C GLU A 162 -11.04 -0.18 32.02
N LEU A 163 -10.59 -0.86 30.96
CA LEU A 163 -10.10 -2.25 31.03
C LEU A 163 -8.99 -2.39 32.08
N THR A 164 -7.97 -1.53 31.98
CA THR A 164 -6.81 -1.57 32.88
C THR A 164 -7.22 -1.34 34.33
N SER A 165 -8.09 -0.34 34.58
CA SER A 165 -8.58 -0.04 35.93
C SER A 165 -9.47 -1.15 36.51
N THR A 166 -10.25 -1.85 35.66
CA THR A 166 -11.15 -2.92 36.10
C THR A 166 -10.36 -4.15 36.54
N VAL A 167 -9.24 -4.44 35.87
CA VAL A 167 -8.32 -5.53 36.27
C VAL A 167 -7.61 -5.24 37.59
N GLN A 168 -7.42 -3.97 37.93
CA GLN A 168 -6.70 -3.53 39.13
C GLN A 168 -7.60 -3.31 40.36
N LYS A 169 -8.92 -3.30 40.20
CA LYS A 169 -9.87 -3.09 41.29
C LYS A 169 -10.17 -4.40 42.02
N ASP A 170 -10.32 -4.34 43.34
CA ASP A 170 -10.85 -5.43 44.16
C ASP A 170 -12.34 -5.61 43.91
N LEU A 171 -12.68 -6.36 42.86
CA LEU A 171 -14.04 -6.78 42.52
C LEU A 171 -14.15 -8.30 42.63
N ALA A 172 -15.37 -8.79 42.87
CA ALA A 172 -15.64 -10.21 42.69
C ALA A 172 -15.37 -10.60 41.22
N ILE A 173 -14.72 -11.76 40.99
CA ILE A 173 -14.31 -12.20 39.64
C ILE A 173 -15.45 -12.11 38.63
N PHE A 174 -16.66 -12.51 39.01
CA PHE A 174 -17.83 -12.43 38.15
C PHE A 174 -18.13 -10.99 37.68
N GLN A 175 -18.09 -10.02 38.59
CA GLN A 175 -18.34 -8.61 38.28
C GLN A 175 -17.20 -8.00 37.44
N MET A 176 -15.96 -8.41 37.71
CA MET A 176 -14.79 -8.03 36.91
C MET A 176 -14.91 -8.54 35.47
N GLU A 177 -15.25 -9.82 35.29
CA GLU A 177 -15.45 -10.42 33.96
C GLU A 177 -16.61 -9.79 33.19
N GLU A 178 -17.73 -9.55 33.86
CA GLU A 178 -18.91 -8.90 33.25
C GLU A 178 -18.55 -7.52 32.73
N LYS A 179 -17.93 -6.68 33.58
CA LYS A 179 -17.51 -5.34 33.19
C LYS A 179 -16.44 -5.35 32.09
N ILE A 180 -15.49 -6.29 32.14
CA ILE A 180 -14.47 -6.43 31.09
C ILE A 180 -15.10 -6.84 29.75
N LEU A 181 -16.12 -7.70 29.75
CA LEU A 181 -16.86 -8.05 28.53
C LEU A 181 -17.63 -6.85 27.96
N GLU A 182 -18.29 -6.06 28.81
CA GLU A 182 -18.98 -4.84 28.38
C GLU A 182 -18.03 -3.85 27.69
N VAL A 183 -16.89 -3.57 28.33
CA VAL A 183 -15.88 -2.66 27.78
C VAL A 183 -15.26 -3.23 26.48
N SER A 184 -15.04 -4.54 26.43
CA SER A 184 -14.57 -5.23 25.22
C SER A 184 -15.57 -5.13 24.06
N GLN A 185 -16.86 -5.28 24.34
CA GLN A 185 -17.92 -5.14 23.35
C GLN A 185 -18.04 -3.70 22.85
N ALA A 186 -17.94 -2.72 23.75
CA ALA A 186 -17.91 -1.30 23.39
C ALA A 186 -16.71 -0.97 22.49
N LEU A 187 -15.53 -1.50 22.80
CA LEU A 187 -14.32 -1.37 21.98
C LEU A 187 -14.53 -1.95 20.57
N ASN A 188 -15.07 -3.18 20.46
CA ASN A 188 -15.36 -3.78 19.16
C ASN A 188 -16.39 -2.96 18.36
N GLY A 189 -17.41 -2.41 19.03
CA GLY A 189 -18.40 -1.53 18.40
C GLY A 189 -17.81 -0.22 17.85
N VAL A 190 -16.85 0.39 18.55
CA VAL A 190 -16.10 1.56 18.05
C VAL A 190 -15.28 1.18 16.81
N CYS A 191 -14.65 0.01 16.81
CA CYS A 191 -13.91 -0.49 15.65
C CYS A 191 -14.82 -0.71 14.44
N GLU A 192 -15.98 -1.32 14.61
CA GLU A 192 -16.94 -1.57 13.52
C GLU A 192 -17.48 -0.27 12.91
N LYS A 193 -17.79 0.74 13.73
CA LYS A 193 -18.16 2.08 13.24
C LYS A 193 -17.03 2.72 12.43
N THR A 194 -15.79 2.53 12.87
CA THR A 194 -14.60 3.05 12.15
C THR A 194 -14.42 2.36 10.80
N VAL A 195 -14.71 1.05 10.69
CA VAL A 195 -14.76 0.34 9.40
C VAL A 195 -15.75 1.04 8.49
N GLN A 196 -16.96 1.28 8.97
CA GLN A 196 -18.06 1.79 8.14
C GLN A 196 -17.82 3.21 7.63
N VAL A 197 -17.15 4.06 8.43
CA VAL A 197 -16.70 5.39 8.02
C VAL A 197 -15.52 5.35 7.04
N THR A 198 -14.69 4.30 7.12
CA THR A 198 -13.47 4.16 6.32
C THR A 198 -13.69 3.38 5.02
N SER A 199 -14.78 2.61 4.93
CA SER A 199 -15.07 1.73 3.80
C SER A 199 -15.95 2.45 2.78
N ASP A 200 -15.39 2.79 1.61
CA ASP A 200 -16.18 3.04 0.41
C ASP A 200 -16.55 1.68 -0.22
N PRO A 201 -17.84 1.29 -0.29
CA PRO A 201 -18.28 0.00 -0.82
C PRO A 201 -17.83 -0.29 -2.26
N LEU A 202 -17.44 0.74 -3.03
CA LEU A 202 -17.13 0.62 -4.46
C LEU A 202 -15.63 0.41 -4.77
N LYS A 203 -14.72 0.50 -3.80
CA LYS A 203 -13.26 0.46 -4.04
C LYS A 203 -12.51 -0.66 -3.29
N GLN A 204 -13.22 -1.60 -2.69
CA GLN A 204 -12.63 -2.50 -1.69
C GLN A 204 -12.05 -3.79 -2.29
N GLU A 205 -10.88 -3.67 -2.91
CA GLU A 205 -10.05 -4.82 -3.27
C GLU A 205 -8.73 -4.72 -2.53
N ALA A 206 -8.35 -5.79 -1.81
CA ALA A 206 -7.11 -5.79 -1.02
C ALA A 206 -5.90 -5.59 -1.96
N SER A 207 -5.20 -4.47 -1.80
CA SER A 207 -3.98 -4.16 -2.53
C SER A 207 -2.82 -4.96 -1.96
N CYS A 208 -2.76 -6.25 -2.30
CA CYS A 208 -1.62 -7.08 -1.92
C CYS A 208 -0.38 -6.60 -2.71
N LEU A 209 0.59 -6.00 -2.03
CA LEU A 209 1.91 -5.76 -2.61
C LEU A 209 2.77 -7.01 -2.51
N GLU A 210 3.36 -7.41 -3.62
CA GLU A 210 4.24 -8.57 -3.71
C GLU A 210 5.60 -8.15 -4.27
N GLU A 211 6.66 -8.51 -3.55
CA GLU A 211 8.03 -8.35 -4.04
C GLU A 211 8.42 -9.56 -4.91
N VAL A 212 8.80 -9.28 -6.15
CA VAL A 212 9.22 -10.27 -7.14
C VAL A 212 10.66 -9.98 -7.56
N HIS A 213 11.51 -11.00 -7.49
CA HIS A 213 12.90 -10.90 -7.92
C HIS A 213 13.08 -11.56 -9.28
N ILE A 214 13.70 -10.84 -10.20
CA ILE A 214 14.14 -11.34 -11.49
C ILE A 214 15.67 -11.44 -11.46
N PRO A 215 16.23 -12.65 -11.25
CA PRO A 215 17.67 -12.85 -11.13
C PRO A 215 18.37 -12.93 -12.48
N ASN A 216 19.69 -12.75 -12.47
CA ASN A 216 20.63 -13.03 -13.57
C ASN A 216 20.35 -12.27 -14.88
N ILE A 217 19.95 -11.01 -14.79
CA ILE A 217 19.73 -10.14 -15.95
C ILE A 217 21.07 -9.65 -16.51
N LYS A 218 21.36 -9.95 -17.77
CA LYS A 218 22.53 -9.40 -18.46
C LYS A 218 22.29 -7.92 -18.83
N PRO A 219 23.34 -7.08 -18.90
CA PRO A 219 23.21 -5.71 -19.37
C PRO A 219 22.54 -5.66 -20.76
N GLY A 220 21.45 -4.91 -20.88
CA GLY A 220 20.69 -4.77 -22.13
C GLY A 220 19.76 -5.95 -22.48
N GLU A 221 19.66 -6.98 -21.63
CA GLU A 221 18.71 -8.07 -21.81
C GLU A 221 17.27 -7.62 -21.60
N VAL A 222 16.36 -8.06 -22.48
CA VAL A 222 14.95 -7.72 -22.37
C VAL A 222 14.29 -8.63 -21.33
N LEU A 223 13.69 -8.02 -20.31
CA LEU A 223 13.02 -8.75 -19.21
C LEU A 223 11.83 -9.60 -19.68
N GLY A 224 11.23 -9.23 -20.82
CA GLY A 224 10.05 -9.86 -21.39
C GLY A 224 8.77 -9.45 -20.68
N LEU A 225 8.66 -8.18 -20.26
CA LEU A 225 7.45 -7.58 -19.70
C LEU A 225 6.72 -6.76 -20.78
N TYR A 226 5.42 -6.94 -20.89
CA TYR A 226 4.54 -6.03 -21.62
C TYR A 226 3.85 -5.12 -20.63
N ILE A 227 4.07 -3.81 -20.75
CA ILE A 227 3.54 -2.80 -19.81
C ILE A 227 2.79 -1.76 -20.60
N LYS A 228 1.57 -1.46 -20.16
CA LYS A 228 0.74 -0.38 -20.67
C LYS A 228 0.49 0.62 -19.56
N SER A 229 0.67 1.90 -19.86
CA SER A 229 0.24 2.97 -18.95
C SER A 229 -1.23 3.30 -19.18
N THR A 230 -1.96 3.50 -18.10
CA THR A 230 -3.31 4.05 -18.14
C THR A 230 -3.25 5.58 -18.30
N TYR A 231 -4.40 6.21 -18.51
CA TYR A 231 -4.47 7.67 -18.67
C TYR A 231 -4.11 8.39 -17.37
N ASP A 232 -4.54 7.82 -16.25
CA ASP A 232 -4.24 8.19 -14.87
C ASP A 232 -2.85 7.73 -14.41
N GLY A 233 -1.89 7.46 -15.31
CA GLY A 233 -0.49 7.28 -14.94
C GLY A 233 -0.11 5.98 -14.20
N LEU A 234 -0.99 4.97 -14.16
CA LEU A 234 -0.67 3.64 -13.61
C LEU A 234 0.01 2.76 -14.65
N HIS A 235 1.01 1.98 -14.24
CA HIS A 235 1.74 1.07 -15.12
C HIS A 235 1.29 -0.37 -14.93
N ILE A 236 0.47 -0.89 -15.85
CA ILE A 236 -0.13 -2.22 -15.76
C ILE A 236 0.62 -3.19 -16.64
N ILE A 237 1.03 -4.32 -16.06
CA ILE A 237 1.60 -5.44 -16.79
C ILE A 237 0.47 -6.13 -17.54
N THR A 238 0.57 -6.24 -18.86
CA THR A 238 -0.44 -6.89 -19.71
C THR A 238 -0.05 -8.33 -20.10
N GLY A 239 1.19 -8.72 -19.84
CA GLY A 239 1.68 -10.06 -20.08
C GLY A 239 3.20 -10.15 -20.03
N THR A 240 3.70 -11.35 -20.31
CA THR A 240 5.10 -11.72 -20.30
C THR A 240 5.47 -12.47 -21.59
N THR A 241 6.73 -12.41 -22.00
CA THR A 241 7.22 -13.18 -23.15
C THR A 241 7.60 -14.60 -22.71
N ASP A 242 7.22 -15.60 -23.50
CA ASP A 242 7.57 -17.00 -23.24
C ASP A 242 9.09 -17.19 -23.00
N ASN A 243 9.43 -17.96 -21.97
CA ASN A 243 10.82 -18.24 -21.55
C ASN A 243 11.67 -17.02 -21.17
N SER A 244 11.08 -15.83 -21.06
CA SER A 244 11.77 -14.62 -20.59
C SER A 244 12.15 -14.68 -19.12
N PRO A 245 13.08 -13.83 -18.66
CA PRO A 245 13.39 -13.72 -17.23
C PRO A 245 12.16 -13.42 -16.37
N ALA A 246 11.25 -12.55 -16.83
CA ALA A 246 10.01 -12.24 -16.12
C ALA A 246 9.07 -13.45 -16.02
N GLU A 247 8.86 -14.18 -17.12
CA GLU A 247 8.01 -15.38 -17.13
C GLU A 247 8.55 -16.48 -16.22
N LYS A 248 9.87 -16.69 -16.20
CA LYS A 248 10.52 -17.71 -15.35
C LYS A 248 10.26 -17.51 -13.86
N THR A 249 9.89 -16.31 -13.42
CA THR A 249 9.51 -16.08 -12.02
C THR A 249 8.19 -16.76 -11.66
N GLN A 250 7.29 -16.96 -12.63
CA GLN A 250 5.91 -17.47 -12.44
C GLN A 250 5.09 -16.68 -11.40
N ARG A 251 5.54 -15.46 -11.07
CA ARG A 251 4.92 -14.59 -10.06
C ARG A 251 4.34 -13.34 -10.66
N ILE A 252 4.69 -12.98 -11.89
CA ILE A 252 4.21 -11.78 -12.59
C ILE A 252 3.04 -12.14 -13.48
N HIS A 253 1.92 -11.44 -13.35
CA HIS A 253 0.70 -11.74 -14.10
C HIS A 253 0.11 -10.50 -14.77
N ALA A 254 -0.66 -10.72 -15.84
CA ALA A 254 -1.44 -9.67 -16.47
C ALA A 254 -2.44 -9.07 -15.45
N GLY A 255 -2.47 -7.75 -15.36
CA GLY A 255 -3.25 -6.99 -14.38
C GLY A 255 -2.46 -6.57 -13.14
N ASP A 256 -1.22 -7.04 -12.95
CA ASP A 256 -0.35 -6.55 -11.89
C ASP A 256 0.11 -5.11 -12.21
N GLU A 257 0.11 -4.23 -11.21
CA GLU A 257 0.54 -2.84 -11.32
C GLU A 257 1.96 -2.67 -10.77
N VAL A 258 2.84 -1.98 -11.49
CA VAL A 258 4.23 -1.76 -11.08
C VAL A 258 4.32 -0.58 -10.12
N VAL A 259 4.69 -0.84 -8.87
CA VAL A 259 4.79 0.16 -7.81
C VAL A 259 6.23 0.61 -7.59
N GLN A 260 7.18 -0.34 -7.52
CA GLN A 260 8.61 -0.02 -7.36
C GLN A 260 9.51 -0.85 -8.27
N VAL A 261 10.66 -0.26 -8.62
CA VAL A 261 11.78 -0.90 -9.32
C VAL A 261 13.06 -0.64 -8.52
N ASN A 262 13.69 -1.69 -7.97
CA ASN A 262 14.91 -1.58 -7.15
C ASN A 262 14.80 -0.50 -6.05
N GLN A 263 13.74 -0.59 -5.24
CA GLN A 263 13.39 0.34 -4.14
C GLN A 263 12.98 1.76 -4.57
N GLN A 264 13.08 2.11 -5.86
CA GLN A 264 12.55 3.36 -6.40
C GLN A 264 11.05 3.23 -6.67
N THR A 265 10.23 4.08 -6.06
CA THR A 265 8.80 4.19 -6.39
C THR A 265 8.64 4.83 -7.77
N VAL A 266 7.87 4.17 -8.65
CA VAL A 266 7.66 4.59 -10.05
C VAL A 266 6.19 4.98 -10.34
N VAL A 267 5.36 5.07 -9.31
CA VAL A 267 3.97 5.52 -9.43
C VAL A 267 3.94 6.98 -9.91
N GLY A 268 3.12 7.26 -10.93
CA GLY A 268 3.03 8.57 -11.59
C GLY A 268 4.16 8.87 -12.58
N TRP A 269 5.16 7.98 -12.72
CA TRP A 269 6.24 8.19 -13.70
C TRP A 269 5.73 8.08 -15.13
N GLN A 270 6.45 8.71 -16.07
CA GLN A 270 6.23 8.42 -17.48
C GLN A 270 6.77 7.02 -17.83
N LEU A 271 6.06 6.30 -18.72
CA LEU A 271 6.44 4.95 -19.14
C LEU A 271 7.89 4.89 -19.63
N LYS A 272 8.32 5.89 -20.41
CA LYS A 272 9.69 5.99 -20.94
C LYS A 272 10.74 6.01 -19.82
N HIS A 273 10.49 6.71 -18.71
CA HIS A 273 11.42 6.83 -17.60
C HIS A 273 11.48 5.53 -16.79
N MET A 274 10.35 4.89 -16.55
CA MET A 274 10.32 3.56 -15.91
C MET A 274 11.03 2.51 -16.77
N VAL A 275 10.81 2.50 -18.09
CA VAL A 275 11.51 1.59 -19.01
C VAL A 275 13.02 1.86 -19.02
N ASN A 276 13.43 3.13 -19.04
CA ASN A 276 14.85 3.49 -18.96
C ASN A 276 15.47 3.02 -17.64
N LYS A 277 14.76 3.18 -16.52
CA LYS A 277 15.18 2.66 -15.21
C LYS A 277 15.36 1.15 -15.26
N LEU A 278 14.38 0.40 -15.75
CA LEU A 278 14.47 -1.07 -15.88
C LEU A 278 15.63 -1.52 -16.78
N ARG A 279 15.93 -0.78 -17.85
CA ARG A 279 17.05 -1.09 -18.77
C ARG A 279 18.42 -0.76 -18.21
N ALA A 280 18.51 0.22 -17.31
CA ALA A 280 19.75 0.62 -16.66
C ALA A 280 20.18 -0.37 -15.57
N GLU A 281 19.24 -1.13 -15.01
CA GLU A 281 19.51 -2.16 -14.01
C GLU A 281 20.09 -3.43 -14.64
N SER A 282 20.99 -4.10 -13.92
CA SER A 282 21.56 -5.39 -14.32
C SER A 282 21.78 -6.30 -13.11
N GLY A 283 21.98 -7.60 -13.34
CA GLY A 283 22.12 -8.58 -12.27
C GLY A 283 20.76 -8.96 -11.67
N ARG A 284 20.35 -8.34 -10.57
CA ARG A 284 19.08 -8.63 -9.88
C ARG A 284 18.15 -7.43 -9.96
N ILE A 285 16.99 -7.62 -10.59
CA ILE A 285 15.92 -6.63 -10.58
C ILE A 285 14.87 -7.05 -9.57
N VAL A 286 14.45 -6.14 -8.72
CA VAL A 286 13.41 -6.32 -7.71
C VAL A 286 12.24 -5.43 -8.08
N LEU A 287 11.09 -6.04 -8.34
CA LEU A 287 9.85 -5.34 -8.62
C LEU A 287 8.94 -5.46 -7.41
N LEU A 288 8.37 -4.34 -6.97
CA LEU A 288 7.22 -4.38 -6.07
C LEU A 288 5.96 -4.19 -6.91
N LEU A 289 5.10 -5.20 -6.91
CA LEU A 289 3.90 -5.24 -7.73
C LEU A 289 2.66 -5.18 -6.84
N LYS A 290 1.71 -4.32 -7.17
CA LYS A 290 0.36 -4.40 -6.61
C LYS A 290 -0.42 -5.43 -7.41
N LYS A 291 -0.80 -6.52 -6.73
CA LYS A 291 -1.44 -7.67 -7.36
C LYS A 291 -2.86 -7.36 -7.73
N ARG A 292 -3.28 -7.93 -8.85
CA ARG A 292 -4.70 -7.93 -9.22
C ARG A 292 -5.55 -8.54 -8.10
N PRO A 293 -6.75 -8.00 -7.85
CA PRO A 293 -7.70 -8.54 -6.88
C PRO A 293 -7.98 -10.02 -7.13
N ARG A 294 -7.90 -10.85 -6.07
CA ARG A 294 -8.32 -12.25 -6.13
C ARG A 294 -9.82 -12.35 -5.91
N GLY A 295 -10.61 -11.91 -6.89
CA GLY A 295 -12.04 -12.21 -6.96
C GLY A 295 -12.24 -13.68 -7.33
N THR A 296 -13.19 -14.35 -6.68
CA THR A 296 -13.64 -15.75 -6.88
C THR A 296 -13.47 -16.28 -8.32
N SER A 297 -12.33 -16.92 -8.57
CA SER A 297 -12.04 -17.93 -9.59
C SER A 297 -10.52 -18.12 -9.63
N GLU A 298 -10.02 -19.03 -8.81
CA GLU A 298 -8.92 -19.85 -9.30
C GLU A 298 -9.44 -20.61 -10.53
N SER A 299 -8.67 -20.59 -11.61
CA SER A 299 -9.00 -21.20 -12.90
C SER A 299 -9.99 -20.44 -13.80
N ALA A 300 -9.54 -19.30 -14.31
CA ALA A 300 -9.66 -19.05 -15.73
C ALA A 300 -8.33 -18.44 -16.21
N PRO A 301 -7.54 -19.10 -17.09
CA PRO A 301 -6.56 -18.35 -17.85
C PRO A 301 -7.34 -17.26 -18.57
N ALA A 302 -6.82 -16.03 -18.56
CA ALA A 302 -7.42 -14.95 -19.32
C ALA A 302 -7.85 -15.46 -20.71
N PRO A 303 -9.01 -15.05 -21.28
CA PRO A 303 -9.41 -15.44 -22.63
C PRO A 303 -8.43 -15.01 -23.73
N LEU A 304 -7.27 -14.47 -23.35
CA LEU A 304 -6.22 -13.91 -24.18
C LEU A 304 -5.04 -14.86 -24.39
N LYS A 305 -5.12 -16.15 -23.99
CA LYS A 305 -4.15 -17.17 -24.42
C LYS A 305 -4.01 -17.32 -25.95
N ASN A 306 -4.83 -16.63 -26.74
CA ASN A 306 -4.83 -16.72 -28.21
C ASN A 306 -4.67 -15.41 -28.98
N LEU A 307 -4.40 -14.25 -28.36
CA LEU A 307 -3.88 -13.10 -29.11
C LEU A 307 -2.35 -13.20 -29.18
N ARG A 308 -1.88 -14.17 -29.97
CA ARG A 308 -0.51 -14.21 -30.50
C ARG A 308 -0.32 -12.98 -31.39
N TRP A 309 -0.02 -11.84 -30.79
CA TRP A 309 0.51 -10.70 -31.51
C TRP A 309 1.89 -11.10 -32.04
N ARG A 310 1.96 -11.38 -33.34
CA ARG A 310 3.23 -11.38 -34.07
C ARG A 310 3.57 -9.91 -34.34
N PRO A 311 4.83 -9.48 -34.17
CA PRO A 311 5.25 -8.20 -34.71
C PRO A 311 4.90 -8.16 -36.20
N PRO A 312 4.51 -7.01 -36.80
CA PRO A 312 4.65 -6.86 -38.23
C PRO A 312 6.10 -7.22 -38.56
N LEU A 313 6.31 -8.25 -39.39
CA LEU A 313 7.63 -8.43 -39.99
C LEU A 313 7.95 -7.09 -40.63
N VAL A 314 9.03 -6.46 -40.17
CA VAL A 314 9.63 -5.35 -40.89
C VAL A 314 9.96 -5.93 -42.26
N GLN A 315 9.11 -5.66 -43.25
CA GLN A 315 9.49 -5.84 -44.64
C GLN A 315 10.65 -4.87 -44.82
N VAL A 316 11.86 -5.42 -44.84
CA VAL A 316 12.98 -4.76 -45.47
C VAL A 316 12.59 -4.62 -46.93
N THR A 317 11.88 -3.55 -47.26
CA THR A 317 11.75 -3.09 -48.63
C THR A 317 13.16 -2.78 -49.08
N LEU A 318 13.73 -3.71 -49.85
CA LEU A 318 14.86 -3.46 -50.72
C LEU A 318 14.59 -2.14 -51.43
N ALA A 319 15.34 -1.11 -51.03
CA ALA A 319 15.31 0.18 -51.69
C ALA A 319 15.60 -0.03 -53.19
N PRO A 320 14.85 0.60 -54.10
CA PRO A 320 15.14 0.50 -55.52
C PRO A 320 16.49 1.14 -55.80
N LYS A 321 17.38 0.36 -56.42
CA LYS A 321 18.67 0.78 -56.98
C LYS A 321 18.45 1.99 -57.88
N TRP A 322 18.94 3.15 -57.45
CA TRP A 322 19.48 4.14 -58.37
C TRP A 322 21.00 4.15 -58.20
N ARG A 323 21.69 4.01 -59.33
CA ARG A 323 23.15 4.02 -59.44
C ARG A 323 23.68 5.46 -59.36
N THR A 324 24.98 5.53 -59.03
CA THR A 324 25.99 6.59 -59.29
C THR A 324 25.76 7.90 -58.52
N ASP A 325 26.72 8.52 -57.83
CA ASP A 325 28.18 8.39 -57.75
C ASP A 325 28.67 9.05 -56.45
N GLY A 326 29.87 8.68 -55.98
CA GLY A 326 30.77 9.67 -55.38
C GLY A 326 31.03 9.63 -53.87
N ALA A 327 32.25 9.16 -53.55
CA ALA A 327 33.15 9.62 -52.49
C ALA A 327 32.88 9.22 -51.02
N LEU A 328 33.61 8.18 -50.62
CA LEU A 328 34.26 8.02 -49.32
C LEU A 328 35.01 9.29 -48.87
N LEU A 329 34.86 9.69 -47.61
CA LEU A 329 35.97 10.22 -46.81
C LEU A 329 35.83 9.76 -45.35
N ARG A 330 37.00 9.52 -44.77
CA ARG A 330 37.31 8.87 -43.47
C ARG A 330 36.75 9.59 -42.25
#